data_AF-A0A1Q9SRG4-F1
#
_entry.id   AF-A0A1Q9SRG4-F1
#
_cell.length_a   1.000
_cell.length_b   1.000
_cell.length_c   1.000
_cell.angle_alpha   90.00
_cell.angle_beta   90.00
_cell.angle_gamma   90.00
#
_symmetry.space_group_name_H-M   'P 1'
#
loop_
_entity.id
_entity.type
_entity.pdbx_description
1 polymer ?
#
loop_
_entity_poly.entity_id
_entity_poly.type
_entity_poly.pdbx_seq_one_letter_code
_entity_poly.pdbx_strand_id
1 'polypeptide(L)'
;MRGGNILAGEFNENQGTLAERSLTADHDRTTLDLIRNLETVTRRTADLVRYVRPQGDDRIHVLASPPEGTDRSRVDGRSVRTAHETLSSLYSLILLDTGNSAQSSTWRAAVDVADSLVLVAHNREDDARLLEATVEAVTAEGHGDKLARSVLVVSNTATNNTERISRLRDYAEAIGLAGCVVIPFDKSLQEGRAFHYDALHPGTVRAYEEATATLTDQL
;
A
#
# COMPACT_ATOMS: atom_id res chain seq x y z
N MET A 1 6.33 1.34 -20.01
CA MET A 1 5.27 0.69 -19.24
C MET A 1 5.52 -0.81 -19.26
N ARG A 2 5.89 -1.42 -18.13
CA ARG A 2 5.93 -2.89 -18.01
C ARG A 2 4.47 -3.34 -17.92
N GLY A 3 4.00 -4.05 -18.96
CA GLY A 3 2.64 -4.60 -19.00
C GLY A 3 2.52 -5.77 -18.03
N GLY A 4 1.57 -5.67 -17.11
CA GLY A 4 1.27 -6.70 -16.12
C GLY A 4 0.03 -6.29 -15.32
N ASN A 5 -0.67 -7.26 -14.73
CA ASN A 5 -1.85 -6.94 -13.92
C ASN A 5 -1.37 -6.44 -12.55
N ILE A 6 -1.93 -5.32 -12.11
CA ILE A 6 -1.65 -4.72 -10.79
C ILE A 6 -2.85 -5.01 -9.89
N LEU A 7 -2.59 -5.39 -8.65
CA LEU A 7 -3.61 -5.53 -7.62
C LEU A 7 -3.30 -4.60 -6.46
N ALA A 8 -4.30 -3.85 -6.00
CA ALA A 8 -4.27 -3.20 -4.71
C ALA A 8 -5.33 -3.83 -3.81
N GLY A 9 -4.96 -4.22 -2.59
CA GLY A 9 -5.88 -4.84 -1.66
C GLY A 9 -5.64 -4.38 -0.23
N GLU A 10 -6.74 -4.13 0.47
CA GLU A 10 -6.70 -3.83 1.90
C GLU A 10 -6.79 -5.14 2.70
N PHE A 11 -5.73 -5.42 3.44
CA PHE A 11 -5.57 -6.59 4.33
C PHE A 11 -5.39 -6.13 5.78
N ASN A 12 -6.21 -5.17 6.20
CA ASN A 12 -6.26 -4.64 7.56
C ASN A 12 -7.46 -5.22 8.31
N GLU A 13 -7.24 -5.68 9.55
CA GLU A 13 -8.31 -6.13 10.45
C GLU A 13 -9.21 -4.97 10.92
N ASN A 14 -8.74 -3.73 10.78
CA ASN A 14 -9.50 -2.51 11.06
C ASN A 14 -10.20 -1.98 9.80
N GLN A 15 -11.09 -1.00 9.98
CA GLN A 15 -11.73 -0.30 8.86
C GLN A 15 -10.70 0.50 8.08
N GLY A 16 -10.60 0.25 6.77
CA GLY A 16 -9.96 1.16 5.83
C GLY A 16 -10.93 1.67 4.76
N THR A 17 -10.39 2.46 3.85
CA THR A 17 -11.14 3.35 2.95
C THR A 17 -10.80 3.13 1.47
N LEU A 18 -10.09 2.04 1.14
CA LEU A 18 -9.71 1.77 -0.25
C LEU A 18 -10.93 1.61 -1.16
N ALA A 19 -12.00 0.98 -0.65
CA ALA A 19 -13.25 0.81 -1.37
C ALA A 19 -13.87 2.14 -1.83
N GLU A 20 -13.78 3.19 -1.00
CA GLU A 20 -14.34 4.53 -1.26
C GLU A 20 -13.61 5.29 -2.37
N ARG A 21 -12.36 4.91 -2.64
CA ARG A 21 -11.51 5.51 -3.67
C ARG A 21 -11.42 4.68 -4.95
N SER A 22 -12.20 3.61 -5.05
CA SER A 22 -12.21 2.67 -6.19
C SER A 22 -13.48 2.77 -7.02
N LEU A 23 -13.38 2.48 -8.33
CA LEU A 23 -14.55 2.23 -9.16
C LEU A 23 -15.31 1.00 -8.65
N THR A 24 -16.63 1.02 -8.78
CA THR A 24 -17.52 -0.10 -8.45
C THR A 24 -17.44 -1.20 -9.50
N ALA A 25 -17.87 -2.42 -9.13
CA ALA A 25 -18.04 -3.55 -10.04
C ALA A 25 -19.49 -4.05 -9.98
N ASP A 26 -19.87 -5.00 -10.85
CA ASP A 26 -21.20 -5.64 -10.85
C ASP A 26 -21.43 -6.61 -9.66
N HIS A 27 -20.62 -6.49 -8.61
CA HIS A 27 -20.71 -7.28 -7.39
C HIS A 27 -20.23 -6.48 -6.17
N ASP A 28 -20.68 -6.92 -4.99
CA ASP A 28 -20.29 -6.31 -3.70
C ASP A 28 -19.24 -7.11 -2.92
N ARG A 29 -18.65 -8.15 -3.53
CA ARG A 29 -17.59 -8.96 -2.87
C ARG A 29 -16.36 -8.12 -2.53
N THR A 30 -15.74 -8.48 -1.41
CA THR A 30 -14.65 -7.75 -0.76
C THR A 30 -13.43 -8.65 -0.50
N THR A 31 -12.34 -8.09 0.02
CA THR A 31 -11.16 -8.86 0.47
C THR A 31 -11.56 -9.98 1.44
N LEU A 32 -12.54 -9.73 2.32
CA LEU A 32 -13.01 -10.74 3.27
C LEU A 32 -13.71 -11.91 2.59
N ASP A 33 -14.47 -11.65 1.52
CA ASP A 33 -15.10 -12.71 0.74
C ASP A 33 -14.07 -13.55 0.01
N LEU A 34 -13.01 -12.94 -0.51
CA LEU A 34 -11.87 -13.67 -1.05
C LEU A 34 -11.24 -14.55 0.03
N ILE A 35 -10.89 -13.97 1.18
CA ILE A 35 -10.27 -14.67 2.32
C ILE A 35 -11.10 -15.89 2.75
N ARG A 36 -12.43 -15.73 2.86
CA ARG A 36 -13.35 -16.82 3.22
C ARG A 36 -13.38 -17.96 2.20
N ASN A 37 -12.94 -17.73 0.97
CA ASN A 37 -13.03 -18.68 -0.14
C ASN A 37 -11.66 -19.08 -0.72
N LEU A 38 -10.53 -18.69 -0.10
CA LEU A 38 -9.18 -18.96 -0.62
C LEU A 38 -8.93 -20.44 -0.93
N GLU A 39 -9.51 -21.36 -0.15
CA GLU A 39 -9.38 -22.81 -0.38
C GLU A 39 -10.08 -23.30 -1.66
N THR A 40 -11.05 -22.54 -2.16
CA THR A 40 -11.84 -22.88 -3.36
C THR A 40 -11.40 -22.11 -4.62
N VAL A 41 -10.55 -21.09 -4.46
CA VAL A 41 -10.03 -20.27 -5.56
C VAL A 41 -8.83 -21.00 -6.18
N THR A 42 -8.97 -21.51 -7.40
CA THR A 42 -8.01 -22.45 -8.01
C THR A 42 -6.80 -21.78 -8.69
N ARG A 43 -6.35 -20.61 -8.20
CA ARG A 43 -5.31 -19.77 -8.85
C ARG A 43 -5.57 -19.51 -10.34
N ARG A 44 -6.85 -19.48 -10.74
CA ARG A 44 -7.28 -19.12 -12.10
C ARG A 44 -7.87 -17.72 -12.10
N THR A 45 -7.59 -16.94 -13.14
CA THR A 45 -8.13 -15.58 -13.29
C THR A 45 -9.66 -15.56 -13.18
N ALA A 46 -10.35 -16.54 -13.77
CA ALA A 46 -11.80 -16.65 -13.73
C ALA A 46 -12.37 -16.76 -12.30
N ASP A 47 -11.60 -17.28 -11.35
CA ASP A 47 -12.02 -17.34 -9.95
C ASP A 47 -11.89 -16.00 -9.23
N LEU A 48 -10.98 -15.12 -9.67
CA LEU A 48 -10.73 -13.83 -9.02
C LEU A 48 -11.57 -12.69 -9.55
N VAL A 49 -12.01 -12.74 -10.81
CA VAL A 49 -12.84 -11.69 -11.45
C VAL A 49 -14.10 -11.38 -10.63
N ARG A 50 -14.58 -12.35 -9.84
CA ARG A 50 -15.78 -12.23 -9.01
C ARG A 50 -15.54 -11.52 -7.67
N TYR A 51 -14.30 -11.17 -7.34
CA TYR A 51 -13.88 -10.50 -6.10
C TYR A 51 -13.20 -9.16 -6.34
N VAL A 52 -12.61 -8.94 -7.53
CA VAL A 52 -11.83 -7.73 -7.82
C VAL A 52 -12.63 -6.71 -8.61
N ARG A 53 -12.35 -5.42 -8.37
CA ARG A 53 -12.93 -4.29 -9.09
C ARG A 53 -11.94 -3.76 -10.13
N PRO A 54 -12.18 -3.92 -11.44
CA PRO A 54 -11.34 -3.29 -12.47
C PRO A 54 -11.34 -1.77 -12.33
N GLN A 55 -10.17 -1.14 -12.46
CA GLN A 55 -10.00 0.31 -12.38
C GLN A 55 -9.66 0.86 -13.76
N GLY A 56 -10.70 1.08 -14.57
CA GLY A 56 -10.55 1.53 -15.96
C GLY A 56 -9.85 0.51 -16.84
N ASP A 57 -9.13 0.99 -17.86
CA ASP A 57 -8.48 0.15 -18.88
C ASP A 57 -7.04 -0.28 -18.49
N ASP A 58 -6.51 0.21 -17.37
CA ASP A 58 -5.09 0.13 -17.00
C ASP A 58 -4.64 -1.20 -16.39
N ARG A 59 -5.46 -2.26 -16.49
CA ARG A 59 -5.21 -3.59 -15.87
C ARG A 59 -4.94 -3.53 -14.36
N ILE A 60 -5.42 -2.47 -13.72
CA ILE A 60 -5.41 -2.30 -12.27
C ILE A 60 -6.69 -2.91 -11.72
N HIS A 61 -6.54 -3.70 -10.68
CA HIS A 61 -7.64 -4.32 -9.97
C HIS A 61 -7.57 -3.93 -8.49
N VAL A 62 -8.73 -3.70 -7.88
CA VAL A 62 -8.86 -3.41 -6.44
C VAL A 62 -9.62 -4.54 -5.75
N LEU A 63 -9.05 -5.07 -4.67
CA LEU A 63 -9.80 -5.84 -3.66
C LEU A 63 -10.33 -4.85 -2.63
N ALA A 64 -11.63 -4.60 -2.70
CA ALA A 64 -12.28 -3.61 -1.86
C ALA A 64 -12.41 -4.06 -0.41
N SER A 65 -12.29 -3.09 0.49
CA SER A 65 -12.47 -3.24 1.93
C SER A 65 -13.91 -3.67 2.28
N PRO A 66 -14.11 -4.55 3.26
CA PRO A 66 -15.42 -4.84 3.84
C PRO A 66 -16.13 -3.58 4.36
N PRO A 67 -17.48 -3.48 4.29
CA PRO A 67 -18.22 -2.38 4.89
C PRO A 67 -17.96 -2.23 6.38
N GLU A 68 -18.20 -1.03 6.91
CA GLU A 68 -18.12 -0.76 8.35
C GLU A 68 -19.06 -1.69 9.15
N GLY A 69 -18.62 -2.11 10.34
CA GLY A 69 -19.36 -3.04 11.19
C GLY A 69 -19.27 -4.52 10.79
N THR A 70 -18.57 -4.85 9.69
CA THR A 70 -18.33 -6.24 9.30
C THR A 70 -17.38 -6.94 10.27
N ASP A 71 -17.70 -8.19 10.66
CA ASP A 71 -16.78 -9.03 11.42
C ASP A 71 -15.55 -9.42 10.57
N ARG A 72 -14.41 -8.84 10.93
CA ARG A 72 -13.09 -9.03 10.29
C ARG A 72 -12.19 -10.01 11.04
N SER A 73 -12.71 -10.80 11.99
CA SER A 73 -11.93 -11.77 12.78
C SER A 73 -11.18 -12.82 11.94
N ARG A 74 -11.60 -13.05 10.69
CA ARG A 74 -10.91 -13.93 9.73
C ARG A 74 -9.75 -13.26 8.98
N VAL A 75 -9.58 -11.95 9.11
CA VAL A 75 -8.45 -11.21 8.52
C VAL A 75 -7.29 -11.29 9.50
N ASP A 76 -6.44 -12.28 9.31
CA ASP A 76 -5.26 -12.54 10.12
C ASP A 76 -4.00 -12.75 9.25
N GLY A 77 -2.84 -12.86 9.89
CA GLY A 77 -1.58 -13.06 9.17
C GLY A 77 -1.55 -14.33 8.30
N ARG A 78 -2.28 -15.39 8.66
CA ARG A 78 -2.37 -16.60 7.83
C ARG A 78 -3.14 -16.32 6.55
N SER A 79 -4.27 -15.61 6.66
CA SER A 79 -5.09 -15.23 5.52
C SER A 79 -4.32 -14.33 4.53
N VAL A 80 -3.49 -13.40 5.03
CA VAL A 80 -2.63 -12.55 4.20
C VAL A 80 -1.65 -13.39 3.38
N ARG A 81 -0.97 -14.36 4.01
CA ARG A 81 -0.01 -15.25 3.33
C ARG A 81 -0.69 -16.09 2.27
N THR A 82 -1.80 -16.73 2.61
CA THR A 82 -2.54 -17.58 1.66
C THR A 82 -3.15 -16.76 0.51
N ALA A 83 -3.62 -15.55 0.79
CA ALA A 83 -4.06 -14.62 -0.25
C ALA A 83 -2.89 -14.25 -1.16
N HIS A 84 -1.75 -13.83 -0.59
CA HIS A 84 -0.55 -13.51 -1.36
C HIS A 84 -0.11 -14.67 -2.27
N GLU A 85 0.01 -15.89 -1.75
CA GLU A 85 0.36 -17.09 -2.55
C GLU A 85 -0.61 -17.39 -3.69
N THR A 86 -1.88 -17.01 -3.53
CA THR A 86 -2.89 -17.17 -4.58
C THR A 86 -2.75 -16.08 -5.63
N LEU A 87 -2.60 -14.84 -5.18
CA LEU A 87 -2.59 -13.64 -6.01
C LEU A 87 -1.27 -13.49 -6.78
N SER A 88 -0.13 -13.87 -6.21
CA SER A 88 1.20 -13.75 -6.83
C SER A 88 1.37 -14.61 -8.08
N SER A 89 0.56 -15.65 -8.24
CA SER A 89 0.51 -16.45 -9.48
C SER A 89 -0.21 -15.76 -10.65
N LEU A 90 -0.92 -14.65 -10.39
CA LEU A 90 -1.84 -13.99 -11.32
C LEU A 90 -1.55 -12.50 -11.54
N TYR A 91 -0.85 -11.87 -10.60
CA TYR A 91 -0.51 -10.46 -10.60
C TYR A 91 1.00 -10.28 -10.56
N SER A 92 1.50 -9.36 -11.39
CA SER A 92 2.92 -9.03 -11.44
C SER A 92 3.33 -7.99 -10.39
N LEU A 93 2.35 -7.26 -9.83
CA LEU A 93 2.55 -6.30 -8.76
C LEU A 93 1.33 -6.35 -7.82
N ILE A 94 1.58 -6.48 -6.52
CA ILE A 94 0.55 -6.51 -5.48
C ILE A 94 0.89 -5.45 -4.44
N LEU A 95 -0.03 -4.52 -4.22
CA LEU A 95 0.02 -3.54 -3.14
C LEU A 95 -0.83 -4.06 -1.98
N LEU A 96 -0.18 -4.33 -0.85
CA LEU A 96 -0.81 -4.75 0.39
C LEU A 96 -0.96 -3.54 1.32
N ASP A 97 -2.19 -3.12 1.57
CA ASP A 97 -2.50 -2.09 2.57
C ASP A 97 -2.92 -2.76 3.89
N THR A 98 -2.06 -2.75 4.89
CA THR A 98 -2.22 -3.53 6.13
C THR A 98 -2.43 -2.68 7.38
N GLY A 99 -2.73 -1.40 7.23
CA GLY A 99 -2.79 -0.47 8.36
C GLY A 99 -1.41 -0.23 9.00
N ASN A 100 -1.40 0.42 10.17
CA ASN A 100 -0.19 0.97 10.80
C ASN A 100 0.18 0.30 12.14
N SER A 101 -0.42 -0.85 12.48
CA SER A 101 -0.13 -1.55 13.73
C SER A 101 0.94 -2.63 13.52
N ALA A 102 2.18 -2.33 13.89
CA ALA A 102 3.29 -3.28 13.82
C ALA A 102 3.08 -4.56 14.68
N GLN A 103 2.19 -4.49 15.67
CA GLN A 103 1.83 -5.63 16.52
C GLN A 103 0.81 -6.57 15.87
N SER A 104 0.16 -6.13 14.78
CA SER A 104 -0.83 -6.93 14.09
C SER A 104 -0.21 -8.10 13.36
N SER A 105 -0.90 -9.23 13.40
CA SER A 105 -0.53 -10.40 12.60
C SER A 105 -0.61 -10.14 11.10
N THR A 106 -1.51 -9.26 10.64
CA THR A 106 -1.68 -8.92 9.22
C THR A 106 -0.51 -8.10 8.72
N TRP A 107 -0.10 -7.09 9.49
CA TRP A 107 1.07 -6.25 9.21
C TRP A 107 2.35 -7.08 9.15
N ARG A 108 2.62 -7.92 10.16
CA ARG A 108 3.81 -8.79 10.17
C ARG A 108 3.83 -9.74 8.97
N ALA A 109 2.68 -10.33 8.65
CA ALA A 109 2.57 -11.21 7.49
C ALA A 109 2.80 -10.47 6.16
N ALA A 110 2.30 -9.24 6.03
CA ALA A 110 2.52 -8.44 4.84
C ALA A 110 3.99 -8.02 4.70
N VAL A 111 4.64 -7.60 5.78
CA VAL A 111 6.08 -7.31 5.76
C VAL A 111 6.87 -8.55 5.39
N ASP A 112 6.52 -9.73 5.89
CA ASP A 112 7.23 -10.97 5.56
C ASP A 112 7.07 -11.39 4.10
N VAL A 113 5.88 -11.26 3.51
CA VAL A 113 5.67 -11.65 2.10
C VAL A 113 6.09 -10.57 1.09
N ALA A 114 6.20 -9.30 1.49
CA ALA A 114 6.55 -8.21 0.59
C ALA A 114 8.01 -8.28 0.12
N ASP A 115 8.25 -7.96 -1.15
CA ASP A 115 9.60 -7.80 -1.70
C ASP A 115 10.26 -6.48 -1.27
N SER A 116 9.43 -5.45 -1.05
CA SER A 116 9.84 -4.09 -0.68
C SER A 116 8.71 -3.35 0.03
N LEU A 117 9.05 -2.27 0.74
CA LEU A 117 8.12 -1.44 1.51
C LEU A 117 8.02 -0.02 0.93
N VAL A 118 6.82 0.55 1.03
CA VAL A 118 6.58 1.98 0.86
C VAL A 118 6.37 2.56 2.25
N LEU A 119 7.39 3.23 2.79
CA LEU A 119 7.30 3.94 4.06
C LEU A 119 6.69 5.30 3.79
N VAL A 120 5.70 5.70 4.60
CA VAL A 120 5.01 6.99 4.43
C VAL A 120 5.20 7.84 5.67
N ALA A 121 5.63 9.09 5.47
CA ALA A 121 5.70 10.10 6.51
C ALA A 121 5.11 11.41 5.99
N HIS A 122 4.48 12.20 6.84
CA HIS A 122 4.08 13.56 6.51
C HIS A 122 5.14 14.54 6.98
N ASN A 123 5.17 15.73 6.37
CA ASN A 123 5.94 16.86 6.87
C ASN A 123 5.32 17.45 8.16
N ARG A 124 5.24 16.64 9.22
CA ARG A 124 4.69 16.93 10.55
C ARG A 124 5.64 16.41 11.63
N GLU A 125 5.53 16.94 12.84
CA GLU A 125 6.53 16.71 13.90
C GLU A 125 6.52 15.27 14.43
N ASP A 126 5.35 14.65 14.58
CA ASP A 126 5.21 13.32 15.17
C ASP A 126 5.53 12.18 14.19
N ASP A 127 5.49 12.43 12.89
CA ASP A 127 5.66 11.41 11.85
C ASP A 127 7.06 10.82 11.78
N ALA A 128 8.10 11.58 12.16
CA ALA A 128 9.48 11.06 12.20
C ALA A 128 9.61 9.91 13.21
N ARG A 129 8.99 10.03 14.39
CA ARG A 129 9.02 8.97 15.41
C ARG A 129 8.24 7.74 14.96
N LEU A 130 7.13 7.94 14.24
CA LEU A 130 6.36 6.82 13.70
C LEU A 130 7.14 6.07 12.62
N LEU A 131 7.85 6.81 11.76
CA LEU A 131 8.76 6.22 10.77
C LEU A 131 9.86 5.41 11.45
N GLU A 132 10.53 5.98 12.44
CA GLU A 132 11.57 5.30 13.23
C GLU A 132 11.04 4.00 13.86
N ALA A 133 9.89 4.06 14.54
CA ALA A 133 9.26 2.89 15.15
C ALA A 133 8.88 1.82 14.10
N THR A 134 8.48 2.23 12.89
CA THR A 134 8.16 1.31 11.80
C THR A 134 9.43 0.60 11.30
N VAL A 135 10.53 1.33 11.12
CA VAL A 135 11.82 0.77 10.69
C VAL A 135 12.39 -0.18 11.75
N GLU A 136 12.29 0.19 13.02
CA GLU A 136 12.67 -0.67 14.15
C GLU A 136 11.84 -1.96 14.17
N ALA A 137 10.53 -1.87 13.97
CA ALA A 137 9.66 -3.04 13.92
C ALA A 137 10.01 -3.98 12.75
N VAL A 138 10.22 -3.45 11.54
CA VAL A 138 10.65 -4.24 10.37
C VAL A 138 11.96 -4.97 10.65
N THR A 139 12.90 -4.28 11.30
CA THR A 139 14.21 -4.84 11.68
C THR A 139 14.07 -5.92 12.75
N ALA A 140 13.23 -5.69 13.76
CA ALA A 140 12.97 -6.62 14.86
C ALA A 140 12.28 -7.92 14.39
N GLU A 141 11.44 -7.84 13.36
CA GLU A 141 10.86 -9.02 12.69
C GLU A 141 11.85 -9.74 11.77
N GLY A 142 13.09 -9.24 11.63
CA GLY A 142 14.15 -9.88 10.84
C GLY A 142 14.15 -9.53 9.35
N HIS A 143 13.45 -8.47 8.95
CA HIS A 143 13.28 -8.03 7.56
C HIS A 143 14.03 -6.73 7.23
N GLY A 144 15.06 -6.38 8.01
CA GLY A 144 15.84 -5.16 7.81
C GLY A 144 16.54 -5.08 6.45
N ASP A 145 16.83 -6.22 5.81
CA ASP A 145 17.40 -6.30 4.47
C ASP A 145 16.45 -5.73 3.39
N LYS A 146 15.13 -5.77 3.61
CA LYS A 146 14.13 -5.21 2.70
C LYS A 146 14.16 -3.68 2.64
N LEU A 147 14.69 -3.02 3.68
CA LEU A 147 14.81 -1.55 3.72
C LEU A 147 15.67 -1.04 2.56
N ALA A 148 16.70 -1.79 2.16
CA ALA A 148 17.58 -1.44 1.05
C ALA A 148 16.87 -1.35 -0.31
N ARG A 149 15.70 -1.98 -0.45
CA ARG A 149 14.86 -1.94 -1.66
C ARG A 149 13.65 -1.03 -1.50
N SER A 150 13.46 -0.44 -0.32
CA SER A 150 12.26 0.31 0.08
C SER A 150 12.41 1.80 -0.17
N VAL A 151 11.28 2.48 -0.33
CA VAL A 151 11.23 3.93 -0.60
C VAL A 151 10.50 4.64 0.53
N LEU A 152 11.01 5.81 0.94
CA LEU A 152 10.29 6.75 1.80
C LEU A 152 9.54 7.77 0.94
N VAL A 153 8.23 7.83 1.11
CA VAL A 153 7.36 8.85 0.52
C VAL A 153 7.02 9.87 1.59
N VAL A 154 7.50 11.10 1.39
CA VAL A 154 7.25 12.23 2.29
C VAL A 154 6.12 13.10 1.75
N SER A 155 4.92 12.98 2.31
CA SER A 155 3.78 13.81 1.96
C SER A 155 3.92 15.20 2.56
N ASN A 156 4.12 16.22 1.72
CA ASN A 156 4.22 17.59 2.19
C ASN A 156 2.85 18.12 2.64
N THR A 157 2.87 19.10 3.54
CA THR A 157 1.64 19.72 4.07
C THR A 157 1.50 21.15 3.55
N ALA A 158 0.35 21.78 3.82
CA ALA A 158 0.13 23.19 3.50
C ALA A 158 1.19 24.10 4.16
N THR A 159 1.77 23.68 5.28
CA THR A 159 2.87 24.37 5.96
C THR A 159 4.17 23.63 5.67
N ASN A 160 4.86 24.06 4.61
CA ASN A 160 6.13 23.47 4.24
C ASN A 160 7.23 23.78 5.28
N ASN A 161 7.84 22.74 5.83
CA ASN A 161 9.07 22.84 6.62
C ASN A 161 10.20 22.10 5.88
N THR A 162 11.14 22.85 5.32
CA THR A 162 12.25 22.32 4.52
C THR A 162 13.31 21.62 5.38
N GLU A 163 13.55 22.11 6.60
CA GLU A 163 14.51 21.50 7.52
C GLU A 163 14.06 20.09 7.93
N ARG A 164 12.77 19.91 8.20
CA ARG A 164 12.20 18.59 8.51
C ARG A 164 12.32 17.63 7.33
N ILE A 165 12.04 18.10 6.12
CA ILE A 165 12.23 17.29 4.90
C ILE A 165 13.69 16.87 4.76
N SER A 166 14.66 17.78 5.02
CA SER A 166 16.08 17.44 4.99
C SER A 166 16.40 16.33 5.98
N ARG A 167 15.94 16.46 7.24
CA ARG A 167 16.17 15.42 8.27
C ARG A 167 15.58 14.06 7.89
N LEU A 168 14.40 14.03 7.27
CA LEU A 168 13.79 12.77 6.79
C LEU A 168 14.60 12.15 5.63
N ARG A 169 15.18 12.97 4.76
CA ARG A 169 16.08 12.50 3.69
C ARG A 169 17.38 11.94 4.28
N ASP A 170 18.00 12.68 5.20
CA ASP A 170 19.23 12.25 5.88
C ASP A 170 19.00 10.95 6.65
N TYR A 171 17.85 10.81 7.31
CA TYR A 171 17.45 9.58 7.99
C TYR A 171 17.27 8.41 7.01
N ALA A 172 16.54 8.62 5.90
CA ALA A 172 16.34 7.60 4.88
C ALA A 172 17.67 7.10 4.28
N GLU A 173 18.61 8.01 4.03
CA GLU A 173 19.96 7.67 3.57
C GLU A 173 20.74 6.89 4.65
N ALA A 174 20.67 7.32 5.91
CA ALA A 174 21.38 6.68 7.02
C ALA A 174 20.94 5.23 7.27
N ILE A 175 19.66 4.91 7.07
CA ILE A 175 19.14 3.53 7.18
C ILE A 175 19.23 2.75 5.86
N GLY A 176 19.75 3.37 4.80
CA GLY A 176 20.03 2.73 3.52
C GLY A 176 18.80 2.48 2.63
N LEU A 177 17.75 3.31 2.69
CA LEU A 177 16.62 3.18 1.77
C LEU A 177 17.05 3.41 0.32
N ALA A 178 16.34 2.79 -0.63
CA ALA A 178 16.57 2.98 -2.07
C ALA A 178 16.32 4.44 -2.52
N GLY A 179 15.44 5.15 -1.81
CA GLY A 179 15.24 6.57 -2.04
C GLY A 179 14.25 7.22 -1.09
N CYS A 180 14.23 8.55 -1.13
CA CYS A 180 13.27 9.39 -0.41
C CYS A 180 12.67 10.41 -1.39
N VAL A 181 11.37 10.32 -1.63
CA VAL A 181 10.65 11.16 -2.59
C VAL A 181 9.64 12.03 -1.85
N VAL A 182 9.66 13.33 -2.12
CA VAL A 182 8.75 14.29 -1.49
C VAL A 182 7.58 14.56 -2.41
N ILE A 183 6.38 14.21 -1.98
CA ILE A 183 5.14 14.54 -2.69
C ILE A 183 4.76 15.98 -2.31
N PRO A 184 4.65 16.91 -3.25
CA PRO A 184 4.24 18.28 -2.95
C PRO A 184 2.83 18.32 -2.37
N PHE A 185 2.53 19.36 -1.59
CA PHE A 185 1.19 19.52 -1.05
C PHE A 185 0.19 19.73 -2.19
N ASP A 186 -0.78 18.83 -2.29
CA ASP A 186 -1.85 18.89 -3.27
C ASP A 186 -3.21 18.92 -2.58
N LYS A 187 -3.99 19.97 -2.83
CA LYS A 187 -5.32 20.14 -2.24
C LYS A 187 -6.31 19.07 -2.73
N SER A 188 -6.07 18.47 -3.90
CA SER A 188 -6.92 17.40 -4.44
C SER A 188 -6.81 16.10 -3.64
N LEU A 189 -5.72 15.90 -2.90
CA LEU A 189 -5.48 14.72 -2.05
C LEU A 189 -6.03 14.86 -0.61
N GLN A 190 -6.64 16.00 -0.25
CA GLN A 190 -7.14 16.21 1.11
C GLN A 190 -8.31 15.29 1.46
N GLU A 191 -8.37 14.89 2.73
CA GLU A 191 -9.44 14.09 3.31
C GLU A 191 -10.84 14.67 3.04
N GLY A 192 -11.83 13.80 2.84
CA GLY A 192 -13.21 14.18 2.56
C GLY A 192 -13.52 14.56 1.10
N ARG A 193 -12.55 14.41 0.19
CA ARG A 193 -12.77 14.56 -1.26
C ARG A 193 -12.61 13.22 -1.98
N ALA A 194 -13.44 13.02 -3.01
CA ALA A 194 -13.25 11.91 -3.93
C ALA A 194 -11.89 12.06 -4.63
N PHE A 195 -11.12 10.97 -4.68
CA PHE A 195 -9.86 10.94 -5.41
C PHE A 195 -10.13 10.93 -6.91
N HIS A 196 -9.57 11.89 -7.63
CA HIS A 196 -9.59 11.95 -9.09
C HIS A 196 -8.16 12.14 -9.58
N TYR A 197 -7.61 11.14 -10.27
CA TYR A 197 -6.24 11.18 -10.78
C TYR A 197 -6.02 12.41 -11.69
N ASP A 198 -6.97 12.71 -12.56
CA ASP A 198 -6.91 13.85 -13.48
C ASP A 198 -6.96 15.23 -12.78
N ALA A 199 -7.31 15.27 -11.50
CA ALA A 199 -7.32 16.50 -10.69
C ALA A 199 -5.98 16.77 -10.01
N LEU A 200 -5.02 15.83 -10.07
CA LEU A 200 -3.70 16.00 -9.48
C LEU A 200 -2.90 17.07 -10.22
N HIS A 201 -2.14 17.87 -9.49
CA HIS A 201 -1.22 18.81 -10.11
C HIS A 201 -0.10 18.03 -10.83
N PRO A 202 0.41 18.49 -12.00
CA PRO A 202 1.46 17.78 -12.72
C PRO A 202 2.74 17.50 -11.90
N GLY A 203 3.04 18.36 -10.91
CA GLY A 203 4.13 18.14 -9.98
C GLY A 203 3.91 16.98 -9.02
N THR A 204 2.67 16.76 -8.59
CA THR A 204 2.24 15.64 -7.74
C THR A 204 2.33 14.32 -8.51
N VAL A 205 1.83 14.31 -9.76
CA VAL A 205 1.93 13.16 -10.65
C VAL A 205 3.39 12.74 -10.85
N ARG A 206 4.27 13.69 -11.22
CA ARG A 206 5.71 13.41 -11.40
C ARG A 206 6.37 12.86 -10.15
N ALA A 207 6.01 13.36 -8.97
CA ALA A 207 6.58 12.87 -7.71
C ALA A 207 6.14 11.42 -7.42
N TYR A 208 4.88 11.05 -7.70
CA TYR A 208 4.46 9.65 -7.60
C TYR A 208 5.09 8.75 -8.67
N GLU A 209 5.29 9.25 -9.90
CA GLU A 209 6.03 8.54 -10.94
C GLU A 209 7.48 8.28 -10.51
N GLU A 210 8.16 9.26 -9.90
CA GLU A 210 9.51 9.12 -9.35
C GLU A 210 9.56 8.09 -8.22
N ALA A 211 8.61 8.14 -7.27
CA ALA A 211 8.51 7.15 -6.20
C ALA A 211 8.27 5.73 -6.75
N THR A 212 7.40 5.61 -7.75
CA THR A 212 7.11 4.35 -8.43
C THR A 212 8.34 3.82 -9.14
N ALA A 213 9.03 4.66 -9.93
CA ALA A 213 10.26 4.28 -10.63
C ALA A 213 11.34 3.80 -9.64
N THR A 214 11.59 4.58 -8.59
CA THR A 214 12.55 4.26 -7.52
C THR A 214 12.28 2.89 -6.92
N LEU A 215 11.02 2.57 -6.63
CA LEU A 215 10.62 1.28 -6.09
C LEU A 215 10.77 0.15 -7.12
N THR A 216 10.28 0.35 -8.34
CA THR A 216 10.27 -0.70 -9.37
C THR A 216 11.64 -1.03 -9.94
N ASP A 217 12.61 -0.13 -9.82
CA ASP A 217 14.01 -0.41 -10.18
C ASP A 217 14.68 -1.40 -9.21
N GLN A 218 14.05 -1.67 -8.05
CA GLN A 218 14.51 -2.63 -7.05
C GLN A 218 13.87 -4.03 -7.19
N LEU A 219 12.86 -4.18 -8.07
CA LEU A 219 12.08 -5.41 -8.30
C LEU A 219 12.53 -6.12 -9.59
#